data_AF-A0A820KVA2-F1
#
_entry.id   AF-A0A820KVA2-F1
#
_cell.length_a   1.000
_cell.length_b   1.000
_cell.length_c   1.000
_cell.angle_alpha   90.00
_cell.angle_beta   90.00
_cell.angle_gamma   90.00
#
_symmetry.space_group_name_H-M   'P 1'
#
loop_
_entity.id
_entity.type
_entity.pdbx_description
1 polymer ?
#
loop_
_entity_poly.entity_id
_entity_poly.type
_entity_poly.pdbx_seq_one_letter_code
_entity_poly.pdbx_strand_id
1 'polypeptide(L)'
;GRNLCYNDDRAFLNNETCPNTFLCVCSDCYYGRECKFATKGFIFSLDPILGYHIKPNISLGRQPFIVKFSIIITTTMLISELIMGSWSVAIFRLKKSRKVGCGYYLLVSSINSMIMILLLTYKFWQLVLSQMSYITHRSILLANCVSTEVILKSCLASNEWLDACVAIERMLSVIKGVSFDKNRSRTIAKRVIFPAINLIMLTHVHEPLHRQLINDLDEDQQRIWCLSSYSPIMTKYNTFITLFHYIGSFSINLISALTIIIVAARNRFKVESGRAFKKHF
;
A
#
# COMPACT_ATOMS: atom_id res chain seq x y z
N GLY A 1 -5.22 22.20 34.37
CA GLY A 1 -4.78 20.80 34.41
C GLY A 1 -4.15 20.45 33.08
N ARG A 2 -3.02 19.73 33.06
CA ARG A 2 -2.53 19.11 31.82
C ARG A 2 -3.44 17.92 31.52
N ASN A 3 -4.00 17.85 30.32
CA ASN A 3 -4.62 16.61 29.83
C ASN A 3 -3.53 15.53 29.77
N LEU A 4 -3.62 14.55 30.67
CA LEU A 4 -2.71 13.40 30.74
C LEU A 4 -3.09 12.30 29.74
N CYS A 5 -4.34 12.30 29.26
CA CYS A 5 -4.85 11.37 28.25
C CYS A 5 -4.99 12.10 26.90
N TYR A 6 -4.64 11.41 25.80
CA TYR A 6 -4.81 11.93 24.45
C TYR A 6 -6.27 11.74 23.97
N ASN A 7 -6.66 12.49 22.93
CA ASN A 7 -7.96 12.37 22.24
C ASN A 7 -9.23 12.69 23.07
N ASP A 8 -9.12 13.61 24.03
CA ASP A 8 -10.24 14.04 24.92
C ASP A 8 -10.83 12.89 25.78
N ASP A 9 -10.06 11.83 25.99
CA ASP A 9 -10.46 10.69 26.81
C ASP A 9 -10.36 10.99 28.32
N ARG A 10 -11.20 10.32 29.12
CA ARG A 10 -11.32 10.59 30.56
C ARG A 10 -10.11 10.05 31.34
N ALA A 11 -9.44 10.95 32.06
CA ALA A 11 -8.38 10.61 33.00
C ALA A 11 -8.97 10.44 34.42
N PHE A 12 -8.72 9.29 35.04
CA PHE A 12 -8.97 9.08 36.47
C PHE A 12 -7.65 9.21 37.22
N LEU A 13 -7.63 10.07 38.24
CA LEU A 13 -6.47 10.30 39.10
C LEU A 13 -6.72 9.60 40.44
N ASN A 14 -5.71 8.92 40.97
CA ASN A 14 -5.86 8.18 42.23
C ASN A 14 -5.97 9.10 43.47
N ASN A 15 -5.51 10.36 43.39
CA ASN A 15 -5.62 11.35 44.45
C ASN A 15 -5.71 12.77 43.85
N GLU A 16 -6.68 13.58 44.30
CA GLU A 16 -6.91 14.96 43.80
C GLU A 16 -5.81 15.95 44.24
N THR A 17 -5.11 15.63 45.33
CA THR A 17 -4.16 16.56 45.98
C THR A 17 -2.71 16.36 45.54
N CYS A 18 -2.31 15.12 45.19
CA CYS A 18 -0.99 14.80 44.63
C CYS A 18 -1.04 13.42 43.93
N PRO A 19 -1.33 13.38 42.63
CA PRO A 19 -1.52 12.12 41.92
C PRO A 19 -0.19 11.45 41.55
N ASN A 20 0.04 10.24 42.05
CA ASN A 20 1.20 9.41 41.67
C ASN A 20 0.90 8.45 40.51
N THR A 21 -0.37 8.17 40.24
CA THR A 21 -0.83 7.26 39.19
C THR A 21 -2.10 7.82 38.52
N PHE A 22 -2.19 7.66 37.21
CA PHE A 22 -3.34 8.07 36.39
C PHE A 22 -3.79 6.91 35.50
N LEU A 23 -5.10 6.79 35.28
CA LEU A 23 -5.72 5.78 34.43
C LEU A 23 -6.53 6.48 33.34
N CYS A 24 -6.18 6.25 32.07
CA CYS A 24 -6.97 6.73 30.94
C CYS A 24 -7.99 5.66 30.52
N VAL A 25 -9.25 6.05 30.40
CA VAL A 25 -10.28 5.20 29.79
C VAL A 25 -10.42 5.58 28.33
N CYS A 26 -9.91 4.71 27.46
CA CYS A 26 -9.89 4.95 26.02
C CYS A 26 -11.27 4.75 25.40
N SER A 27 -11.68 5.69 24.57
CA SER A 27 -12.86 5.51 23.72
C SER A 27 -12.67 4.37 22.72
N ASP A 28 -13.77 3.87 22.14
CA ASP A 28 -13.71 2.80 21.14
C ASP A 28 -12.72 3.12 20.01
N CYS A 29 -11.94 2.10 19.63
CA CYS A 29 -10.85 2.17 18.66
C CYS A 29 -9.60 2.93 19.13
N TYR A 30 -9.48 3.29 20.41
CA TYR A 30 -8.24 3.81 20.99
C TYR A 30 -7.61 2.84 21.98
N TYR A 31 -6.28 2.78 22.04
CA TYR A 31 -5.52 1.88 22.89
C TYR A 31 -4.23 2.52 23.42
N GLY A 32 -3.57 1.85 24.39
CA GLY A 32 -2.37 2.31 25.10
C GLY A 32 -2.68 2.99 26.43
N ARG A 33 -1.68 3.08 27.32
CA ARG A 33 -1.83 3.66 28.68
C ARG A 33 -2.38 5.09 28.69
N GLU A 34 -2.10 5.84 27.63
CA GLU A 34 -2.56 7.23 27.43
C GLU A 34 -3.59 7.39 26.29
N CYS A 35 -4.17 6.29 25.79
CA CYS A 35 -5.15 6.30 24.68
C CYS A 35 -4.65 6.98 23.39
N LYS A 36 -3.33 6.92 23.19
CA LYS A 36 -2.62 7.57 22.08
C LYS A 36 -2.77 6.85 20.75
N PHE A 37 -3.02 5.55 20.78
CA PHE A 37 -3.08 4.74 19.58
C PHE A 37 -4.52 4.66 19.10
N ALA A 38 -4.77 4.93 17.81
CA ALA A 38 -6.11 4.84 17.23
C ALA A 38 -6.12 3.83 16.09
N THR A 39 -7.10 2.92 16.07
CA THR A 39 -7.42 2.09 14.89
C THR A 39 -8.37 2.81 13.93
N LYS A 40 -8.67 4.09 14.15
CA LYS A 40 -9.49 4.93 13.25
C LYS A 40 -8.70 5.29 11.98
N GLY A 41 -8.86 4.46 10.94
CA GLY A 41 -8.33 4.73 9.61
C GLY A 41 -8.30 3.48 8.73
N PHE A 42 -8.22 3.66 7.41
CA PHE A 42 -8.01 2.54 6.49
C PHE A 42 -6.66 1.87 6.83
N ILE A 43 -6.75 0.61 7.26
CA ILE A 43 -5.66 -0.21 7.78
C ILE A 43 -4.63 -0.45 6.67
N PHE A 44 -3.59 0.39 6.60
CA PHE A 44 -2.47 0.23 5.65
C PHE A 44 -1.10 0.35 6.33
N SER A 45 -1.00 0.10 7.64
CA SER A 45 0.28 0.05 8.32
C SER A 45 0.45 -1.27 9.08
N LEU A 46 1.66 -1.81 8.99
CA LEU A 46 2.08 -3.05 9.65
C LEU A 46 2.25 -2.86 11.17
N ASP A 47 2.65 -1.65 11.59
CA ASP A 47 3.00 -1.34 12.98
C ASP A 47 1.84 -1.56 13.96
N PRO A 48 0.61 -1.08 13.71
CA PRO A 48 -0.55 -1.34 14.57
C PRO A 48 -0.99 -2.81 14.61
N ILE A 49 -0.81 -3.54 13.50
CA ILE A 49 -1.30 -4.93 13.35
C ILE A 49 -0.38 -5.89 14.11
N LEU A 50 0.93 -5.76 13.91
CA LEU A 50 1.89 -6.76 14.38
C LEU A 50 2.71 -6.28 15.58
N GLY A 51 2.90 -4.97 15.76
CA GLY A 51 3.80 -4.44 16.78
C GLY A 51 3.43 -4.87 18.20
N TYR A 52 2.13 -4.97 18.52
CA TYR A 52 1.68 -5.33 19.87
C TYR A 52 1.94 -6.79 20.23
N HIS A 53 1.98 -7.64 19.20
CA HIS A 53 2.24 -9.06 19.35
C HIS A 53 3.73 -9.40 19.48
N ILE A 54 4.63 -8.47 19.15
CA ILE A 54 6.08 -8.68 19.29
C ILE A 54 6.48 -8.36 20.72
N LYS A 55 7.00 -9.37 21.44
CA LYS A 55 7.44 -9.18 22.82
C LYS A 55 8.87 -8.64 22.85
N PRO A 56 9.17 -7.62 23.67
CA PRO A 56 10.53 -7.10 23.82
C PRO A 56 11.43 -8.10 24.54
N ASN A 57 12.76 -7.98 24.33
CA ASN A 57 13.80 -8.70 25.08
C ASN A 57 13.73 -10.24 25.08
N ILE A 58 13.01 -10.84 24.14
CA ILE A 58 13.01 -12.29 23.93
C ILE A 58 13.50 -12.63 22.52
N SER A 59 14.21 -13.75 22.37
CA SER A 59 14.74 -14.20 21.09
C SER A 59 13.63 -14.61 20.10
N LEU A 60 13.93 -14.55 18.80
CA LEU A 60 12.99 -14.83 17.70
C LEU A 60 12.32 -16.21 17.83
N GLY A 61 13.05 -17.22 18.31
CA GLY A 61 12.54 -18.57 18.52
C GLY A 61 11.50 -18.69 19.65
N ARG A 62 11.45 -17.73 20.58
CA ARG A 62 10.52 -17.70 21.72
C ARG A 62 9.36 -16.70 21.53
N GLN A 63 9.33 -15.98 20.41
CA GLN A 63 8.24 -15.08 20.06
C GLN A 63 6.91 -15.86 19.91
N PRO A 64 5.75 -15.20 20.12
CA PRO A 64 4.46 -15.86 20.04
C PRO A 64 4.16 -16.37 18.62
N PHE A 65 3.22 -17.32 18.54
CA PHE A 65 2.84 -17.98 17.29
C PHE A 65 2.54 -17.00 16.15
N ILE A 66 1.82 -15.91 16.44
CA ILE A 66 1.45 -14.89 15.45
C ILE A 66 2.66 -14.21 14.79
N VAL A 67 3.74 -13.97 15.53
CA VAL A 67 4.98 -13.39 14.98
C VAL A 67 5.68 -14.40 14.09
N LYS A 68 5.81 -15.66 14.55
CA LYS A 68 6.40 -16.75 13.76
C LYS A 68 5.63 -16.99 12.45
N PHE A 69 4.32 -17.01 12.53
CA PHE A 69 3.44 -17.14 11.38
C PHE A 69 3.61 -15.97 10.40
N SER A 70 3.72 -14.74 10.91
CA SER A 70 3.95 -13.55 10.07
C SER A 70 5.33 -13.57 9.39
N ILE A 71 6.37 -14.12 10.04
CA ILE A 71 7.68 -14.35 9.42
C ILE A 71 7.53 -15.32 8.24
N ILE A 72 6.86 -16.46 8.45
CA ILE A 72 6.66 -17.47 7.41
C ILE A 72 5.91 -16.87 6.21
N ILE A 73 4.83 -16.13 6.45
CA ILE A 73 4.07 -15.45 5.38
C ILE A 73 4.94 -14.44 4.64
N THR A 74 5.63 -13.55 5.36
CA THR A 74 6.43 -12.50 4.72
C THR A 74 7.58 -13.10 3.89
N THR A 75 8.24 -14.14 4.40
CA THR A 75 9.31 -14.85 3.68
C THR A 75 8.78 -15.58 2.44
N THR A 76 7.62 -16.24 2.54
CA THR A 76 7.02 -16.94 1.39
C THR A 76 6.58 -15.96 0.31
N MET A 77 5.94 -14.84 0.68
CA MET A 77 5.58 -13.76 -0.24
C MET A 77 6.80 -13.17 -0.96
N LEU A 78 7.92 -12.97 -0.23
CA LEU A 78 9.17 -12.50 -0.83
C LEU A 78 9.70 -13.49 -1.87
N ILE A 79 9.82 -14.77 -1.52
CA ILE A 79 10.37 -15.77 -2.44
C ILE A 79 9.49 -15.91 -3.69
N SER A 80 8.17 -15.99 -3.52
CA SER A 80 7.24 -16.09 -4.65
C SER A 80 7.33 -14.88 -5.57
N GLU A 81 7.35 -13.66 -5.02
CA GLU A 81 7.39 -12.44 -5.82
C GLU A 81 8.75 -12.24 -6.51
N LEU A 82 9.87 -12.64 -5.88
CA LEU A 82 11.17 -12.58 -6.54
C LEU A 82 11.22 -13.51 -7.76
N ILE A 83 10.66 -14.72 -7.66
CA ILE A 83 10.62 -15.67 -8.78
C ILE A 83 9.66 -15.16 -9.87
N MET A 84 8.42 -14.84 -9.51
CA MET A 84 7.39 -14.42 -10.47
C MET A 84 7.67 -13.05 -11.09
N GLY A 85 8.16 -12.11 -10.29
CA GLY A 85 8.59 -10.79 -10.72
C GLY A 85 9.77 -10.87 -11.68
N SER A 86 10.77 -11.72 -11.40
CA SER A 86 11.92 -11.92 -12.30
C SER A 86 11.50 -12.47 -13.67
N TRP A 87 10.64 -13.49 -13.70
CA TRP A 87 10.09 -13.99 -14.97
C TRP A 87 9.28 -12.94 -15.71
N SER A 88 8.44 -12.17 -15.01
CA SER A 88 7.64 -11.11 -15.60
C SER A 88 8.52 -10.04 -16.23
N VAL A 89 9.56 -9.58 -15.52
CA VAL A 89 10.54 -8.63 -16.06
C VAL A 89 11.26 -9.20 -17.28
N ALA A 90 11.68 -10.47 -17.25
CA ALA A 90 12.31 -11.12 -18.40
C ALA A 90 11.38 -11.12 -19.62
N ILE A 91 10.12 -11.49 -19.45
CA ILE A 91 9.11 -11.54 -20.52
C ILE A 91 8.80 -10.15 -21.08
N PHE A 92 8.61 -9.14 -20.23
CA PHE A 92 8.25 -7.80 -20.68
C PHE A 92 9.45 -7.00 -21.21
N ARG A 93 10.69 -7.43 -20.94
CA ARG A 93 11.89 -6.88 -21.62
C ARG A 93 11.97 -7.29 -23.08
N LEU A 94 11.38 -8.41 -23.47
CA LEU A 94 11.39 -8.86 -24.87
C LEU A 94 10.76 -7.82 -25.80
N LYS A 95 11.38 -7.62 -26.98
CA LYS A 95 10.88 -6.69 -28.00
C LYS A 95 9.46 -7.04 -28.45
N LYS A 96 9.09 -8.34 -28.42
CA LYS A 96 7.75 -8.83 -28.78
C LYS A 96 6.66 -8.26 -27.86
N SER A 97 6.91 -8.24 -26.55
CA SER A 97 5.96 -7.75 -25.54
C SER A 97 5.83 -6.22 -25.58
N ARG A 98 6.89 -5.51 -25.95
CA ARG A 98 6.93 -4.03 -26.06
C ARG A 98 6.49 -3.48 -27.41
N LYS A 99 5.80 -4.28 -28.23
CA LYS A 99 5.20 -3.83 -29.49
C LYS A 99 4.05 -2.83 -29.26
N VAL A 100 3.42 -2.86 -28.08
CA VAL A 100 2.30 -2.00 -27.68
C VAL A 100 2.62 -1.35 -26.32
N GLY A 101 2.01 -0.20 -26.02
CA GLY A 101 2.19 0.54 -24.76
C GLY A 101 1.98 -0.32 -23.50
N CYS A 102 1.00 -1.22 -23.53
CA CYS A 102 0.72 -2.23 -22.50
C CYS A 102 1.99 -2.94 -21.97
N GLY A 103 2.91 -3.34 -22.84
CA GLY A 103 4.15 -4.02 -22.42
C GLY A 103 5.12 -3.13 -21.63
N TYR A 104 5.08 -1.80 -21.83
CA TYR A 104 5.88 -0.86 -21.03
C TYR A 104 5.29 -0.66 -19.65
N TYR A 105 3.96 -0.51 -19.55
CA TYR A 105 3.28 -0.40 -18.26
C TYR A 105 3.50 -1.66 -17.41
N LEU A 106 3.35 -2.85 -17.99
CA LEU A 106 3.58 -4.13 -17.30
C LEU A 106 5.04 -4.32 -16.86
N LEU A 107 6.00 -3.88 -17.68
CA LEU A 107 7.41 -3.93 -17.29
C LEU A 107 7.70 -3.07 -16.05
N VAL A 108 7.17 -1.84 -16.04
CA VAL A 108 7.38 -0.91 -14.92
C VAL A 108 6.62 -1.38 -13.68
N SER A 109 5.38 -1.87 -13.83
CA SER A 109 4.61 -2.48 -12.75
C SER A 109 5.32 -3.69 -12.15
N SER A 110 5.94 -4.55 -12.97
CA SER A 110 6.71 -5.71 -12.47
C SER A 110 7.93 -5.28 -11.65
N ILE A 111 8.69 -4.27 -12.11
CA ILE A 111 9.85 -3.74 -11.37
C ILE A 111 9.38 -3.08 -10.07
N ASN A 112 8.32 -2.29 -10.13
CA ASN A 112 7.77 -1.59 -8.97
C ASN A 112 7.22 -2.57 -7.92
N SER A 113 6.58 -3.67 -8.33
CA SER A 113 6.10 -4.74 -7.43
C SER A 113 7.25 -5.45 -6.72
N MET A 114 8.35 -5.72 -7.44
CA MET A 114 9.57 -6.26 -6.82
C MET A 114 10.18 -5.29 -5.79
N ILE A 115 10.21 -3.99 -6.08
CA ILE A 115 10.66 -2.97 -5.11
C ILE A 115 9.75 -2.95 -3.88
N MET A 116 8.43 -3.01 -4.10
CA MET A 116 7.43 -3.00 -3.03
C MET A 116 7.59 -4.18 -2.07
N ILE A 117 7.79 -5.41 -2.56
CA ILE A 117 7.96 -6.58 -1.66
C ILE A 117 9.28 -6.53 -0.88
N LEU A 118 10.34 -5.98 -1.48
CA LEU A 118 11.62 -5.76 -0.79
C LEU A 118 11.46 -4.74 0.33
N LEU A 119 10.76 -3.62 0.06
CA LEU A 119 10.47 -2.60 1.06
C LEU A 119 9.55 -3.10 2.16
N LEU A 120 8.54 -3.91 1.83
CA LEU A 120 7.64 -4.51 2.82
C LEU A 120 8.41 -5.46 3.74
N THR A 121 9.28 -6.30 3.16
CA THR A 121 10.13 -7.20 3.95
C THR A 121 11.12 -6.42 4.81
N TYR A 122 11.72 -5.35 4.27
CA TYR A 122 12.58 -4.45 5.03
C TYR A 122 11.82 -3.82 6.21
N LYS A 123 10.62 -3.27 5.97
CA LYS A 123 9.75 -2.70 7.01
C LYS A 123 9.41 -3.72 8.10
N PHE A 124 9.08 -4.94 7.69
CA PHE A 124 8.79 -6.04 8.61
C PHE A 124 9.96 -6.33 9.54
N TRP A 125 11.17 -6.49 8.99
CA TRP A 125 12.36 -6.74 9.81
C TRP A 125 12.71 -5.55 10.70
N GLN A 126 12.55 -4.32 10.21
CA GLN A 126 12.74 -3.13 11.03
C GLN A 126 11.76 -3.10 12.21
N LEU A 127 10.49 -3.44 12.00
CA LEU A 127 9.49 -3.54 13.06
C LEU A 127 9.91 -4.60 14.09
N VAL A 128 10.28 -5.80 13.66
CA VAL A 128 10.74 -6.87 14.56
C VAL A 128 11.97 -6.44 15.36
N LEU A 129 12.99 -5.88 14.71
CA LEU A 129 14.23 -5.46 15.36
C LEU A 129 14.05 -4.29 16.32
N SER A 130 13.18 -3.33 15.99
CA SER A 130 12.86 -2.20 16.87
C SER A 130 12.08 -2.64 18.11
N GLN A 131 11.05 -3.49 17.95
CA GLN A 131 10.26 -4.00 19.07
C GLN A 131 11.04 -4.98 19.96
N MET A 132 12.02 -5.69 19.40
CA MET A 132 12.96 -6.52 20.17
C MET A 132 14.08 -5.71 20.85
N SER A 133 14.06 -4.37 20.76
CA SER A 133 15.06 -3.47 21.36
C SER A 133 16.49 -3.61 20.81
N TYR A 134 16.66 -4.17 19.60
CA TYR A 134 17.97 -4.19 18.92
C TYR A 134 18.30 -2.85 18.26
N ILE A 135 17.29 -2.15 17.72
CA ILE A 135 17.46 -0.83 17.10
C ILE A 135 16.76 0.19 17.99
N THR A 136 17.55 1.02 18.67
CA THR A 136 17.05 2.04 19.62
C THR A 136 17.34 3.47 19.18
N HIS A 137 18.21 3.66 18.17
CA HIS A 137 18.56 4.99 17.67
C HIS A 137 17.34 5.69 17.05
N ARG A 138 16.84 6.72 17.75
CA ARG A 138 15.62 7.46 17.42
C ARG A 138 15.66 8.07 16.01
N SER A 139 16.78 8.64 15.59
CA SER A 139 16.90 9.25 14.25
C SER A 139 16.78 8.23 13.13
N ILE A 140 17.37 7.04 13.30
CA ILE A 140 17.28 5.94 12.33
C ILE A 140 15.85 5.42 12.24
N LEU A 141 15.20 5.22 13.39
CA LEU A 141 13.81 4.78 13.45
C LEU A 141 12.85 5.79 12.79
N LEU A 142 13.08 7.10 13.00
CA LEU A 142 12.24 8.15 12.42
C LEU A 142 12.42 8.22 10.90
N ALA A 143 13.68 8.27 10.44
CA ALA A 143 13.99 8.33 9.02
C ALA A 143 13.41 7.12 8.27
N ASN A 144 13.58 5.92 8.83
CA ASN A 144 13.07 4.71 8.22
C ASN A 144 11.54 4.63 8.27
N CYS A 145 10.91 5.08 9.36
CA CYS A 145 9.45 5.11 9.41
C CYS A 145 8.85 6.04 8.35
N VAL A 146 9.40 7.26 8.24
CA VAL A 146 8.92 8.25 7.28
C VAL A 146 9.15 7.75 5.85
N SER A 147 10.38 7.35 5.54
CA SER A 147 10.77 6.95 4.19
C SER A 147 10.00 5.71 3.72
N THR A 148 10.02 4.64 4.52
CA THR A 148 9.51 3.33 4.09
C THR A 148 8.01 3.36 3.85
N GLU A 149 7.25 4.07 4.69
CA GLU A 149 5.80 4.18 4.47
C GLU A 149 5.47 4.91 3.18
N VAL A 150 6.09 6.08 2.97
CA VAL A 150 5.76 6.96 1.84
C VAL A 150 6.08 6.27 0.54
N ILE A 151 7.23 5.59 0.48
CA ILE A 151 7.62 4.82 -0.70
C ILE A 151 6.66 3.65 -0.90
N LEU A 152 6.30 2.88 0.14
CA LEU A 152 5.36 1.77 0.01
C LEU A 152 3.99 2.20 -0.51
N LYS A 153 3.41 3.28 0.04
CA LYS A 153 2.11 3.82 -0.41
C LYS A 153 2.17 4.30 -1.85
N SER A 154 3.25 4.99 -2.21
CA SER A 154 3.42 5.50 -3.57
C SER A 154 3.66 4.38 -4.59
N CYS A 155 4.40 3.34 -4.21
CA CYS A 155 4.58 2.13 -5.03
C CYS A 155 3.23 1.42 -5.23
N LEU A 156 2.43 1.25 -4.17
CA LEU A 156 1.11 0.63 -4.26
C LEU A 156 0.20 1.39 -5.23
N ALA A 157 0.04 2.70 -5.03
CA ALA A 157 -0.75 3.55 -5.91
C ALA A 157 -0.21 3.54 -7.35
N SER A 158 1.12 3.54 -7.54
CA SER A 158 1.73 3.44 -8.87
C SER A 158 1.33 2.16 -9.60
N ASN A 159 1.31 1.02 -8.91
CA ASN A 159 0.83 -0.23 -9.49
C ASN A 159 -0.64 -0.16 -9.90
N GLU A 160 -1.51 0.34 -9.01
CA GLU A 160 -2.94 0.49 -9.30
C GLU A 160 -3.21 1.33 -10.56
N TRP A 161 -2.49 2.44 -10.71
CA TRP A 161 -2.64 3.32 -11.88
C TRP A 161 -1.98 2.76 -13.14
N LEU A 162 -0.87 2.01 -13.03
CA LEU A 162 -0.29 1.30 -14.17
C LEU A 162 -1.22 0.19 -14.67
N ASP A 163 -1.89 -0.52 -13.77
CA ASP A 163 -2.88 -1.54 -14.13
C ASP A 163 -4.11 -0.92 -14.81
N ALA A 164 -4.58 0.22 -14.31
CA ALA A 164 -5.63 1.01 -14.97
C ALA A 164 -5.22 1.43 -16.40
N CYS A 165 -3.98 1.87 -16.59
CA CYS A 165 -3.42 2.17 -17.92
C CYS A 165 -3.38 0.94 -18.83
N VAL A 166 -3.01 -0.23 -18.30
CA VAL A 166 -3.04 -1.50 -19.04
C VAL A 166 -4.47 -1.85 -19.47
N ALA A 167 -5.45 -1.69 -18.58
CA ALA A 167 -6.85 -1.96 -18.87
C ALA A 167 -7.40 -1.04 -19.98
N ILE A 168 -7.09 0.26 -19.92
CA ILE A 168 -7.45 1.24 -20.95
C ILE A 168 -6.84 0.84 -22.31
N GLU A 169 -5.55 0.52 -22.36
CA GLU A 169 -4.89 0.12 -23.62
C GLU A 169 -5.52 -1.14 -24.21
N ARG A 170 -5.84 -2.14 -23.37
CA ARG A 170 -6.51 -3.37 -23.81
C ARG A 170 -7.92 -3.09 -24.34
N MET A 171 -8.67 -2.24 -23.65
CA MET A 171 -10.00 -1.79 -24.08
C MET A 171 -9.92 -1.08 -25.45
N LEU A 172 -9.00 -0.13 -25.61
CA LEU A 172 -8.79 0.60 -26.87
C LEU A 172 -8.36 -0.33 -28.00
N SER A 173 -7.52 -1.33 -27.73
CA SER A 173 -7.12 -2.33 -28.72
C SER A 173 -8.30 -3.16 -29.22
N VAL A 174 -9.27 -3.48 -28.35
CA VAL A 174 -10.48 -4.23 -28.73
C VAL A 174 -11.47 -3.36 -29.49
N ILE A 175 -11.67 -2.12 -29.05
CA ILE A 175 -12.60 -1.17 -29.71
C ILE A 175 -12.11 -0.80 -31.12
N LYS A 176 -10.83 -0.47 -31.26
CA LYS A 176 -10.25 -0.03 -32.54
C LYS A 176 -9.89 -1.20 -33.46
N GLY A 177 -9.65 -2.40 -32.91
CA GLY A 177 -9.31 -3.58 -33.69
C GLY A 177 -8.16 -3.31 -34.67
N VAL A 178 -8.43 -3.37 -35.97
CA VAL A 178 -7.45 -3.15 -37.04
C VAL A 178 -6.94 -1.71 -37.11
N SER A 179 -7.71 -0.72 -36.66
CA SER A 179 -7.32 0.69 -36.67
C SER A 179 -6.52 1.09 -35.42
N PHE A 180 -6.13 0.13 -34.59
CA PHE A 180 -5.32 0.39 -33.39
C PHE A 180 -3.86 0.69 -33.76
N ASP A 181 -3.45 1.93 -33.55
CA ASP A 181 -2.07 2.38 -33.78
C ASP A 181 -1.15 2.01 -32.62
N LYS A 182 -0.34 0.97 -32.85
CA LYS A 182 0.64 0.45 -31.89
C LYS A 182 1.81 1.41 -31.64
N ASN A 183 2.21 2.20 -32.64
CA ASN A 183 3.33 3.14 -32.51
C ASN A 183 2.93 4.34 -31.66
N ARG A 184 1.72 4.85 -31.86
CA ARG A 184 1.14 5.91 -31.01
C ARG A 184 0.98 5.43 -29.57
N SER A 185 0.40 4.24 -29.36
CA SER A 185 0.28 3.61 -28.03
C SER A 185 1.64 3.51 -27.31
N ARG A 186 2.67 3.01 -27.99
CA ARG A 186 4.03 2.94 -27.45
C ARG A 186 4.59 4.31 -27.04
N THR A 187 4.35 5.33 -27.86
CA THR A 187 4.85 6.69 -27.61
C THR A 187 4.16 7.32 -26.41
N ILE A 188 2.84 7.13 -26.29
CA ILE A 188 2.06 7.59 -25.14
C ILE A 188 2.54 6.92 -23.87
N ALA A 189 2.70 5.59 -23.86
CA ALA A 189 3.12 4.87 -22.67
C ALA A 189 4.46 5.36 -22.11
N LYS A 190 5.46 5.57 -22.97
CA LYS A 190 6.76 6.12 -22.54
C LYS A 190 6.65 7.53 -21.95
N ARG A 191 5.71 8.35 -22.44
CA ARG A 191 5.52 9.73 -21.98
C ARG A 191 4.69 9.82 -20.71
N VAL A 192 3.76 8.89 -20.48
CA VAL A 192 2.82 8.93 -19.34
C VAL A 192 3.40 8.28 -18.08
N ILE A 193 4.21 7.22 -18.20
CA ILE A 193 4.71 6.46 -17.03
C ILE A 193 5.43 7.35 -16.02
N PHE A 194 6.44 8.10 -16.48
CA PHE A 194 7.25 8.92 -15.59
C PHE A 194 6.45 10.02 -14.89
N PRO A 195 5.66 10.88 -15.58
CA PRO A 195 4.87 11.89 -14.91
C PRO A 195 3.77 11.31 -14.01
N ALA A 196 3.18 10.16 -14.37
CA ALA A 196 2.19 9.49 -13.52
C ALA A 196 2.79 9.09 -12.16
N ILE A 197 3.97 8.45 -12.16
CA ILE A 197 4.66 8.06 -10.92
C ILE A 197 5.01 9.30 -10.08
N ASN A 198 5.53 10.36 -10.70
CA ASN A 198 5.86 11.58 -9.97
C ASN A 198 4.62 12.26 -9.37
N LEU A 199 3.50 12.30 -10.10
CA LEU A 199 2.24 12.84 -9.59
C LEU A 199 1.75 12.06 -8.36
N ILE A 200 1.87 10.73 -8.39
CA ILE A 200 1.50 9.86 -7.26
C ILE A 200 2.42 10.10 -6.06
N MET A 201 3.74 10.27 -6.27
CA MET A 201 4.64 10.61 -5.15
C MET A 201 4.26 11.96 -4.52
N LEU A 202 3.84 12.94 -5.32
CA LEU A 202 3.42 14.25 -4.85
C LEU A 202 2.12 14.20 -4.02
N THR A 203 1.17 13.33 -4.36
CA THR A 203 -0.07 13.20 -3.57
C THR A 203 0.18 12.62 -2.17
N HIS A 204 1.31 11.93 -1.95
CA HIS A 204 1.71 11.36 -0.66
C HIS A 204 2.72 12.21 0.13
N VAL A 205 3.10 13.41 -0.36
CA VAL A 205 4.11 14.27 0.28
C VAL A 205 3.70 14.81 1.66
N HIS A 206 2.41 14.76 2.01
CA HIS A 206 1.91 15.19 3.33
C HIS A 206 2.20 14.18 4.45
N GLU A 207 2.38 12.90 4.11
CA GLU A 207 2.65 11.81 5.07
C GLU A 207 3.94 12.01 5.88
N PRO A 208 5.11 12.36 5.28
CA PRO A 208 6.34 12.63 6.03
C PRO A 208 6.18 13.66 7.14
N LEU A 209 5.41 14.73 6.88
CA LEU A 209 5.32 15.90 7.74
C LEU A 209 4.53 15.65 9.02
N HIS A 210 3.69 14.61 9.03
CA HIS A 210 2.78 14.30 10.13
C HIS A 210 3.15 13.01 10.86
N ARG A 211 4.29 12.40 10.54
CA ARG A 211 4.77 11.18 11.20
C ARG A 211 5.71 11.50 12.35
N GLN A 212 5.47 10.86 13.48
CA GLN A 212 6.25 11.03 14.69
C GLN A 212 6.49 9.70 15.41
N LEU A 213 7.59 9.65 16.16
CA LEU A 213 7.89 8.53 17.06
C LEU A 213 7.32 8.80 18.46
N ILE A 214 6.51 7.88 18.95
CA ILE A 214 5.93 7.93 20.30
C ILE A 214 6.53 6.81 21.13
N ASN A 215 7.01 7.14 22.33
CA ASN A 215 7.49 6.15 23.29
C ASN A 215 6.30 5.70 24.16
N ASP A 216 6.14 4.39 24.30
CA ASP A 216 5.26 3.79 25.29
C ASP A 216 6.03 3.68 26.60
N LEU A 217 5.57 4.39 27.63
CA LEU A 217 6.20 4.45 28.95
C LEU A 217 5.57 3.42 29.90
N ASP A 218 5.38 2.19 29.42
CA ASP A 218 5.08 1.06 30.31
C ASP A 218 6.37 0.69 31.07
N GLU A 219 6.29 0.63 32.40
CA GLU A 219 7.43 0.33 33.31
C GLU A 219 8.16 -0.97 32.94
N ASP A 220 7.46 -1.93 32.33
CA ASP A 220 8.01 -3.24 31.94
C ASP A 220 8.37 -3.35 30.44
N GLN A 221 7.90 -2.44 29.57
CA GLN A 221 8.00 -2.57 28.12
C GLN A 221 8.25 -1.21 27.44
N GLN A 222 9.50 -0.75 27.42
CA GLN A 222 9.93 0.42 26.67
C GLN A 222 9.81 0.17 25.15
N ARG A 223 8.70 0.60 24.55
CA ARG A 223 8.43 0.42 23.11
C ARG A 223 8.43 1.76 22.37
N ILE A 224 8.98 1.76 21.15
CA ILE A 224 8.94 2.92 20.25
C ILE A 224 7.98 2.60 19.10
N TRP A 225 6.99 3.45 18.93
CA TRP A 225 5.97 3.34 17.89
C TRP A 225 6.16 4.42 16.84
N CYS A 226 5.87 4.10 15.59
CA CYS A 226 5.74 5.13 14.57
C CYS A 226 4.30 5.33 14.13
N LEU A 227 3.80 6.55 14.33
CA LEU A 227 2.42 6.90 14.13
C LEU A 227 2.30 8.18 13.31
N SER A 228 1.21 8.28 12.57
CA SER A 228 0.78 9.53 11.97
C SER A 228 -0.10 10.28 12.95
N SER A 229 0.16 11.57 13.14
CA SER A 229 -0.64 12.48 13.92
C SER A 229 -1.16 13.57 13.00
N TYR A 230 -2.40 13.38 12.54
CA TYR A 230 -3.05 14.28 11.59
C TYR A 230 -3.96 15.28 12.30
N SER A 231 -3.95 16.52 11.81
CA SER A 231 -5.04 17.45 12.12
C SER A 231 -6.35 16.98 11.48
N PRO A 232 -7.55 17.41 11.96
CA PRO A 232 -8.82 16.97 11.38
C PRO A 232 -8.94 17.23 9.86
N ILE A 233 -8.35 18.34 9.38
CA ILE A 233 -8.30 18.68 7.96
C ILE A 233 -7.40 17.68 7.21
N MET A 234 -6.24 17.37 7.77
CA MET A 234 -5.28 16.45 7.16
C MET A 234 -5.80 15.02 7.13
N THR A 235 -6.57 14.58 8.14
CA THR A 235 -7.25 13.28 8.14
C THR A 235 -8.24 13.16 6.99
N LYS A 236 -9.01 14.21 6.72
CA LYS A 236 -9.94 14.25 5.57
C LYS A 236 -9.19 14.19 4.25
N TYR A 237 -8.12 14.97 4.10
CA TYR A 237 -7.28 14.96 2.90
C TYR A 237 -6.67 13.58 2.65
N ASN A 238 -6.04 12.99 3.67
CA ASN A 238 -5.44 11.67 3.58
C ASN A 238 -6.48 10.61 3.16
N THR A 239 -7.66 10.64 3.77
CA THR A 239 -8.77 9.75 3.44
C THR A 239 -9.21 9.93 1.99
N PHE A 240 -9.37 11.19 1.54
CA PHE A 240 -9.75 11.51 0.17
C PHE A 240 -8.73 10.99 -0.84
N ILE A 241 -7.43 11.23 -0.62
CA ILE A 241 -6.35 10.76 -1.50
C ILE A 241 -6.32 9.24 -1.56
N THR A 242 -6.39 8.55 -0.41
CA THR A 242 -6.44 7.08 -0.37
C THR A 242 -7.64 6.54 -1.15
N LEU A 243 -8.83 7.09 -0.95
CA LEU A 243 -10.03 6.69 -1.68
C LEU A 243 -9.92 7.02 -3.17
N PHE A 244 -9.33 8.14 -3.54
CA PHE A 244 -9.14 8.54 -4.93
C PHE A 244 -8.26 7.55 -5.69
N HIS A 245 -7.10 7.17 -5.15
CA HIS A 245 -6.21 6.20 -5.81
C HIS A 245 -6.89 4.83 -5.93
N TYR A 246 -7.53 4.36 -4.85
CA TYR A 246 -8.20 3.06 -4.83
C TYR A 246 -9.45 2.99 -5.73
N ILE A 247 -10.42 3.89 -5.52
CA ILE A 247 -11.69 3.89 -6.27
C ILE A 247 -11.47 4.30 -7.72
N GLY A 248 -10.57 5.25 -7.98
CA GLY A 248 -10.27 5.74 -9.32
C GLY A 248 -9.72 4.62 -10.21
N SER A 249 -8.67 3.94 -9.74
CA SER A 249 -8.07 2.81 -10.46
C SER A 249 -9.05 1.65 -10.62
N PHE A 250 -9.78 1.29 -9.55
CA PHE A 250 -10.78 0.21 -9.58
C PHE A 250 -11.88 0.47 -10.61
N SER A 251 -12.43 1.70 -10.63
CA SER A 251 -13.50 2.07 -11.56
C SER A 251 -13.06 1.96 -13.02
N ILE A 252 -11.83 2.40 -13.33
CA ILE A 252 -11.26 2.29 -14.68
C ILE A 252 -11.13 0.82 -15.09
N ASN A 253 -10.60 -0.03 -14.20
CA ASN A 253 -10.44 -1.45 -14.46
C ASN A 253 -11.80 -2.13 -14.72
N LEU A 254 -12.81 -1.83 -13.90
CA LEU A 254 -14.16 -2.38 -14.02
C LEU A 254 -14.80 -1.97 -15.36
N ILE A 255 -14.81 -0.67 -15.68
CA ILE A 255 -15.38 -0.15 -16.93
C ILE A 255 -14.67 -0.74 -18.16
N SER A 256 -13.34 -0.85 -18.10
CA SER A 256 -12.53 -1.44 -19.16
C SER A 256 -12.88 -2.90 -19.39
N ALA A 257 -13.00 -3.70 -18.31
CA ALA A 257 -13.35 -5.11 -18.38
C ALA A 257 -14.76 -5.31 -18.95
N LEU A 258 -15.76 -4.57 -18.47
CA LEU A 258 -17.13 -4.61 -18.98
C LEU A 258 -17.18 -4.28 -20.47
N THR A 259 -16.46 -3.23 -20.89
CA THR A 259 -16.44 -2.84 -22.31
C THR A 259 -15.79 -3.92 -23.18
N ILE A 260 -14.67 -4.50 -22.75
CA ILE A 260 -14.02 -5.60 -23.47
C ILE A 260 -14.98 -6.77 -23.67
N ILE A 261 -15.69 -7.18 -22.61
CA ILE A 261 -16.66 -8.29 -22.67
C ILE A 261 -17.78 -7.97 -23.66
N ILE A 262 -18.39 -6.79 -23.57
CA ILE A 262 -19.50 -6.38 -24.45
C ILE A 262 -19.06 -6.33 -25.92
N VAL A 263 -17.92 -5.71 -26.20
CA VAL A 263 -17.43 -5.58 -27.59
C VAL A 263 -17.00 -6.95 -28.14
N ALA A 264 -16.33 -7.77 -27.34
CA ALA A 264 -15.95 -9.12 -27.75
C ALA A 264 -17.17 -9.99 -28.06
N ALA A 265 -18.22 -9.94 -27.24
CA ALA A 265 -19.47 -10.65 -27.47
C ALA A 265 -20.16 -10.20 -28.77
N ARG A 266 -20.27 -8.88 -28.98
CA ARG A 266 -20.83 -8.31 -30.22
C ARG A 266 -20.05 -8.73 -31.46
N ASN A 267 -18.73 -8.74 -31.38
CA ASN A 267 -17.88 -9.14 -32.51
C ASN A 267 -18.04 -10.63 -32.85
N ARG A 268 -18.12 -11.51 -31.83
CA ARG A 268 -18.39 -12.95 -32.05
C ARG A 268 -19.75 -13.16 -32.72
N PHE A 269 -20.79 -12.50 -32.22
CA PHE A 269 -22.13 -12.59 -32.80
C PHE A 269 -22.15 -12.17 -34.28
N LYS A 270 -21.50 -11.06 -34.64
CA LYS A 270 -21.41 -10.61 -36.05
C LYS A 270 -20.68 -11.61 -36.96
N VAL A 271 -19.63 -12.25 -36.46
CA VAL A 271 -18.88 -13.26 -37.22
C VAL A 271 -19.71 -14.52 -37.42
N GLU A 272 -20.45 -14.96 -36.39
CA GLU A 272 -21.33 -16.13 -36.47
C GLU A 272 -22.52 -15.87 -37.41
N SER A 273 -23.18 -14.71 -37.32
CA SER A 273 -24.26 -14.32 -38.22
C SER A 273 -23.79 -14.20 -39.67
N GLY A 274 -22.59 -13.65 -39.89
CA GLY A 274 -21.98 -13.56 -41.23
C GLY A 274 -21.61 -14.92 -41.82
N ARG A 275 -21.14 -15.86 -41.00
CA ARG A 275 -20.87 -17.25 -41.43
C ARG A 275 -22.14 -18.03 -41.73
N ALA A 276 -23.20 -17.84 -40.96
CA ALA A 276 -24.51 -18.44 -41.22
C ALA A 276 -25.07 -17.96 -42.56
N PHE A 277 -25.04 -16.64 -42.82
CA PHE A 277 -25.47 -16.07 -44.10
C PHE A 277 -24.69 -16.64 -45.29
N LYS A 278 -23.36 -16.77 -45.20
CA LYS A 278 -22.50 -17.30 -46.27
C LYS A 278 -22.62 -18.82 -46.50
N LYS A 279 -23.35 -19.56 -45.64
CA LYS A 279 -23.65 -20.99 -45.86
C LYS A 279 -25.00 -21.20 -46.56
N HIS A 280 -25.86 -20.19 -46.57
CA HIS A 280 -27.18 -20.24 -47.19
C HIS A 280 -27.21 -19.68 -48.63
N PHE A 281 -26.11 -19.11 -49.10
CA PHE A 281 -25.86 -18.65 -50.47
C PHE A 281 -24.56 -19.27 -50.98
#